data_AF-A0A7W9MZG2-F1
#
_entry.id   AF-A0A7W9MZG2-F1
#
_cell.length_a   1.000
_cell.length_b   1.000
_cell.length_c   1.000
_cell.angle_alpha   90.00
_cell.angle_beta   90.00
_cell.angle_gamma   90.00
#
_symmetry.space_group_name_H-M   'P 1'
#
loop_
_entity.id
_entity.type
_entity.pdbx_description
1 polymer ?
#
loop_
_entity_poly.entity_id
_entity_poly.type
_entity_poly.pdbx_seq_one_letter_code
_entity_poly.pdbx_strand_id
1 'polypeptide(L)'
;MKLYSAVRTQRFWQVFGDLMLVGWIALCTALGLAVFRITNALGYPGRKAASAGDGLAEDLRKLSEPVGRVPVVGDELKAPVDGAAGAAVRLADAGREQAHAVEQLAYLLAGVTITLPVLFALLIWLPRRIRFSRRATAAQKFIDNAADLDLFALRAMANQPMHKLAKISNDPVTAWRSGDAAVIAQLADLELRSTGLKAPKQLTPPPPTDPELTQ
;
A
#
# COMPACT_ATOMS: atom_id res chain seq x y z
N MET A 1 11.05 18.41 13.74
CA MET A 1 10.03 17.91 12.78
C MET A 1 8.82 17.40 13.57
N LYS A 2 7.66 18.07 13.49
CA LYS A 2 6.45 17.60 14.20
C LYS A 2 5.71 16.60 13.33
N LEU A 3 5.81 15.32 13.68
CA LEU A 3 5.25 14.19 12.94
C LEU A 3 3.71 14.05 13.02
N TYR A 4 2.99 14.89 13.78
CA TYR A 4 1.56 14.68 14.05
C TYR A 4 0.75 15.97 14.26
N SER A 5 -0.47 16.04 13.68
CA SER A 5 -1.42 17.16 13.83
C SER A 5 -2.09 17.18 15.21
N ALA A 6 -2.61 18.31 15.69
CA ALA A 6 -3.13 18.47 17.06
C ALA A 6 -4.63 18.15 17.23
N VAL A 7 -5.31 17.65 16.20
CA VAL A 7 -6.78 17.40 16.20
C VAL A 7 -7.06 15.90 16.29
N ARG A 8 -7.66 15.45 17.40
CA ARG A 8 -7.89 14.03 17.76
C ARG A 8 -8.62 13.23 16.67
N THR A 9 -9.62 13.82 16.02
CA THR A 9 -10.41 13.19 14.95
C THR A 9 -9.57 12.93 13.69
N GLN A 10 -8.60 13.79 13.40
CA GLN A 10 -7.76 13.69 12.20
C GLN A 10 -6.63 12.68 12.37
N ARG A 11 -6.12 12.51 13.59
CA ARG A 11 -5.18 11.41 13.94
C ARG A 11 -5.84 10.04 13.80
N PHE A 12 -7.10 9.91 14.22
CA PHE A 12 -7.83 8.64 14.14
C PHE A 12 -7.97 8.17 12.69
N TRP A 13 -8.35 9.06 11.77
CA TRP A 13 -8.44 8.74 10.35
C TRP A 13 -7.09 8.44 9.68
N GLN A 14 -5.98 9.00 10.19
CA GLN A 14 -4.63 8.67 9.72
C GLN A 14 -4.21 7.27 10.16
N VAL A 15 -4.37 6.95 11.45
CA VAL A 15 -4.04 5.61 11.99
C VAL A 15 -4.93 4.54 11.35
N PHE A 16 -6.22 4.83 11.18
CA PHE A 16 -7.14 3.94 10.49
C PHE A 16 -6.76 3.75 9.01
N GLY A 17 -6.37 4.82 8.31
CA GLY A 17 -5.90 4.75 6.93
C GLY A 17 -4.62 3.93 6.77
N ASP A 18 -3.65 4.09 7.68
CA ASP A 18 -2.40 3.32 7.69
C ASP A 18 -2.70 1.83 7.99
N LEU A 19 -3.53 1.53 9.00
CA LEU A 19 -3.98 0.17 9.32
C LEU A 19 -4.73 -0.49 8.15
N MET A 20 -5.62 0.25 7.49
CA MET A 20 -6.36 -0.26 6.35
C MET A 20 -5.43 -0.54 5.17
N LEU A 21 -4.43 0.31 4.92
CA LEU A 21 -3.42 0.07 3.88
C LEU A 21 -2.57 -1.17 4.21
N VAL A 22 -2.12 -1.31 5.46
CA VAL A 22 -1.37 -2.50 5.91
C VAL A 22 -2.21 -3.76 5.79
N GLY A 23 -3.47 -3.71 6.23
CA GLY A 23 -4.42 -4.82 6.10
C GLY A 23 -4.69 -5.19 4.63
N TRP A 24 -4.78 -4.18 3.76
CA TRP A 24 -4.94 -4.39 2.32
C TRP A 24 -3.71 -5.06 1.70
N ILE A 25 -2.50 -4.58 2.02
CA ILE A 25 -1.26 -5.21 1.57
C ILE A 25 -1.19 -6.66 2.05
N ALA A 26 -1.48 -6.91 3.33
CA ALA A 26 -1.48 -8.26 3.90
C ALA A 26 -2.49 -9.18 3.19
N LEU A 27 -3.69 -8.68 2.88
CA LEU A 27 -4.70 -9.42 2.12
C LEU A 27 -4.21 -9.75 0.70
N CYS A 28 -3.65 -8.78 -0.02
CA CYS A 28 -3.09 -9.01 -1.35
C CYS A 28 -1.93 -10.02 -1.32
N THR A 29 -1.04 -9.94 -0.34
CA THR A 29 0.04 -10.91 -0.14
C THR A 29 -0.50 -12.31 0.13
N ALA A 30 -1.50 -12.45 1.01
CA ALA A 30 -2.13 -13.74 1.29
C ALA A 30 -2.75 -14.34 0.01
N LEU A 31 -3.42 -13.52 -0.79
CA LEU A 31 -4.02 -13.94 -2.05
C LEU A 31 -2.96 -14.37 -3.08
N GLY A 32 -1.89 -13.59 -3.24
CA GLY A 32 -0.77 -13.93 -4.12
C GLY A 32 -0.06 -15.22 -3.71
N LEU A 33 0.14 -15.44 -2.40
CA LEU A 33 0.69 -16.70 -1.89
C LEU A 33 -0.23 -17.89 -2.16
N ALA A 34 -1.55 -17.71 -2.07
CA ALA A 34 -2.51 -18.75 -2.42
C ALA A 34 -2.41 -19.11 -3.92
N VAL A 35 -2.38 -18.10 -4.80
CA VAL A 35 -2.20 -18.28 -6.25
C VAL A 35 -0.89 -19.01 -6.55
N PHE A 36 0.21 -18.61 -5.90
CA PHE A 36 1.51 -19.29 -6.07
C PHE A 36 1.42 -20.77 -5.70
N ARG A 37 0.85 -21.09 -4.53
CA ARG A 37 0.75 -22.48 -4.03
C ARG A 37 -0.08 -23.35 -4.96
N ILE A 38 -1.23 -22.87 -5.39
CA ILE A 38 -2.13 -23.60 -6.30
C ILE A 38 -1.43 -23.84 -7.64
N THR A 39 -0.77 -22.83 -8.18
CA THR A 39 -0.09 -22.95 -9.47
C THR A 39 1.14 -23.86 -9.39
N ASN A 40 2.00 -23.70 -8.37
CA ASN A 40 3.20 -24.52 -8.20
C ASN A 40 2.87 -26.00 -7.89
N ALA A 41 1.68 -26.28 -7.35
CA ALA A 41 1.20 -27.65 -7.20
C ALA A 41 1.05 -28.37 -8.56
N LEU A 42 0.79 -27.64 -9.65
CA LEU A 42 0.75 -28.20 -11.01
C LEU A 42 2.13 -28.66 -11.50
N GLY A 43 3.22 -28.25 -10.85
CA GLY A 43 4.58 -28.73 -11.15
C GLY A 43 4.91 -30.09 -10.51
N TYR A 44 4.09 -30.56 -9.57
CA TYR A 44 4.30 -31.85 -8.89
C TYR A 44 4.31 -33.05 -9.85
N PRO A 45 3.37 -33.18 -10.82
CA PRO A 45 3.41 -34.23 -11.82
C PRO A 45 4.71 -34.24 -12.64
N GLY A 46 5.22 -33.07 -13.05
CA GLY A 46 6.48 -32.95 -13.81
C GLY A 46 7.68 -33.43 -12.99
N ARG A 47 7.78 -33.02 -11.72
CA ARG A 47 8.84 -33.50 -10.81
C ARG A 47 8.75 -35.00 -10.56
N LYS A 48 7.54 -35.53 -10.41
CA LYS A 48 7.32 -36.97 -10.21
C LYS A 48 7.69 -37.77 -11.47
N ALA A 49 7.30 -37.29 -12.65
CA ALA A 49 7.72 -37.87 -13.93
C ALA A 49 9.24 -37.85 -14.08
N ALA A 50 9.89 -36.74 -13.69
CA ALA A 50 11.34 -36.64 -13.68
C ALA A 50 12.00 -37.70 -12.80
N SER A 51 11.56 -37.82 -11.54
CA SER A 51 12.09 -38.83 -10.62
C SER A 51 11.89 -40.27 -11.12
N ALA A 52 10.77 -40.55 -11.79
CA ALA A 52 10.49 -41.87 -12.36
C ALA A 52 11.39 -42.15 -13.58
N GLY A 53 11.62 -41.15 -14.44
CA GLY A 53 12.53 -41.27 -15.58
C GLY A 53 13.98 -41.45 -15.15
N ASP A 54 14.45 -40.72 -14.14
CA ASP A 54 15.79 -40.87 -13.57
C ASP A 54 15.99 -42.27 -12.97
N GLY A 55 15.00 -42.78 -12.21
CA GLY A 55 15.03 -44.14 -11.66
C GLY A 55 15.05 -45.23 -12.75
N LEU A 56 14.21 -45.08 -13.78
CA LEU A 56 14.18 -46.00 -14.92
C LEU A 56 15.51 -45.99 -15.69
N ALA A 57 16.09 -44.81 -15.93
CA ALA A 57 17.38 -44.70 -16.60
C ALA A 57 18.49 -45.40 -15.83
N GLU A 58 18.48 -45.27 -14.49
CA GLU A 58 19.44 -45.91 -13.61
C GLU A 58 19.29 -47.43 -13.62
N ASP A 59 18.06 -47.96 -13.54
CA ASP A 59 17.81 -49.39 -13.60
C ASP A 59 18.23 -49.99 -14.97
N LEU A 60 17.97 -49.27 -16.06
CA LEU A 60 18.41 -49.68 -17.40
C LEU A 60 19.93 -49.66 -17.56
N ARG A 61 20.62 -48.66 -16.99
CA ARG A 61 22.11 -48.63 -16.97
C ARG A 61 22.69 -49.80 -16.20
N LYS A 62 22.09 -50.16 -15.06
CA LYS A 62 22.49 -51.34 -14.27
C LYS A 62 22.28 -52.65 -15.04
N LEU A 63 21.29 -52.72 -15.94
CA LEU A 63 21.06 -53.87 -16.81
C LEU A 63 22.01 -53.92 -18.01
N SER A 64 22.51 -52.77 -18.48
CA SER A 64 23.45 -52.68 -19.60
C SER A 64 24.81 -53.34 -19.32
N GLU A 65 25.27 -53.34 -18.06
CA GLU A 65 26.55 -53.94 -17.66
C GLU A 65 26.57 -55.48 -17.72
N PRO A 66 25.60 -56.20 -17.12
CA PRO A 66 25.51 -57.66 -17.21
C PRO A 66 25.19 -58.16 -18.61
N VAL A 67 24.33 -57.45 -19.35
CA VAL A 67 23.90 -57.83 -20.70
C VAL A 67 25.08 -57.78 -21.69
N GLY A 68 25.98 -56.80 -21.54
CA GLY A 68 27.20 -56.72 -22.35
C GLY A 68 28.20 -57.86 -22.12
N ARG A 69 28.04 -58.70 -21.09
CA ARG A 69 28.91 -59.84 -20.80
C ARG A 69 28.46 -61.16 -21.45
N VAL A 70 27.33 -61.18 -22.16
CA VAL A 70 26.83 -62.39 -22.85
C VAL A 70 27.66 -62.65 -24.11
N PRO A 71 28.37 -63.79 -24.23
CA PRO A 71 29.13 -64.12 -25.43
C PRO A 71 28.21 -64.16 -26.66
N VAL A 72 28.66 -63.61 -27.79
CA VAL A 72 28.00 -63.61 -29.11
C VAL A 72 26.89 -62.55 -29.33
N VAL A 73 26.13 -62.13 -28.31
CA VAL A 73 24.99 -61.18 -28.48
C VAL A 73 25.00 -59.97 -27.53
N GLY A 74 26.00 -59.83 -26.65
CA GLY A 74 26.03 -58.77 -25.65
C GLY A 74 25.99 -57.35 -26.22
N ASP A 75 26.70 -57.09 -27.33
CA ASP A 75 26.74 -55.76 -27.96
C ASP A 75 25.42 -55.40 -28.66
N GLU A 76 24.74 -56.37 -29.28
CA GLU A 76 23.43 -56.17 -29.93
C GLU A 76 22.32 -55.88 -28.92
N LEU A 77 22.43 -56.42 -27.69
CA LEU A 77 21.48 -56.18 -26.62
C LEU A 77 21.79 -54.92 -25.80
N LYS A 78 23.07 -54.48 -25.76
CA LYS A 78 23.50 -53.28 -25.05
C LYS A 78 22.98 -51.99 -25.68
N ALA A 79 23.08 -51.86 -27.00
CA ALA A 79 22.66 -50.66 -27.72
C ALA A 79 21.18 -50.24 -27.47
N PRO A 80 20.17 -51.14 -27.56
CA PRO A 80 18.78 -50.77 -27.27
C PRO A 80 18.55 -50.44 -25.79
N VAL A 81 19.27 -51.07 -24.86
CA VAL A 81 19.18 -50.76 -23.41
C VAL A 81 19.74 -49.38 -23.11
N ASP A 82 20.92 -49.06 -23.65
CA ASP A 82 21.54 -47.72 -23.53
C ASP A 82 20.67 -46.64 -24.18
N GLY A 83 20.06 -46.95 -25.34
CA GLY A 83 19.09 -46.08 -26.00
C GLY A 83 17.83 -45.81 -25.15
N ALA A 84 17.28 -46.85 -24.52
CA ALA A 84 16.14 -46.73 -23.61
C ALA A 84 16.50 -45.92 -22.36
N ALA A 85 17.69 -46.11 -21.78
CA ALA A 85 18.18 -45.31 -20.66
C ALA A 85 18.31 -43.82 -21.05
N GLY A 86 18.82 -43.53 -22.25
CA GLY A 86 18.88 -42.18 -22.78
C GLY A 86 17.51 -41.55 -23.04
N ALA A 87 16.53 -42.34 -23.49
CA ALA A 87 15.14 -41.88 -23.63
C ALA A 87 14.50 -41.56 -22.27
N ALA A 88 14.75 -42.39 -21.25
CA ALA A 88 14.28 -42.17 -19.89
C ALA A 88 14.86 -40.88 -19.28
N VAL A 89 16.15 -40.60 -19.49
CA VAL A 89 16.79 -39.32 -19.09
C VAL A 89 16.13 -38.12 -19.78
N ARG A 90 15.91 -38.19 -21.10
CA ARG A 90 15.26 -37.10 -21.84
C ARG A 90 13.83 -36.83 -21.35
N LEU A 91 13.09 -37.89 -21.04
CA LEU A 91 11.76 -37.75 -20.43
C LEU A 91 11.85 -37.10 -19.04
N ALA A 92 12.89 -37.44 -18.27
CA ALA A 92 13.09 -36.85 -16.96
C ALA A 92 13.44 -35.36 -17.03
N ASP A 93 14.32 -34.98 -17.96
CA ASP A 93 14.69 -33.60 -18.23
C ASP A 93 13.46 -32.78 -18.67
N ALA A 94 12.63 -33.32 -19.57
CA ALA A 94 11.39 -32.67 -19.98
C ALA A 94 10.41 -32.44 -18.79
N GLY A 95 10.30 -33.43 -17.90
CA GLY A 95 9.49 -33.30 -16.68
C GLY A 95 10.01 -32.21 -15.73
N ARG A 96 11.34 -32.10 -15.58
CA ARG A 96 12.01 -31.04 -14.80
C ARG A 96 11.79 -29.67 -15.42
N GLU A 97 11.97 -29.54 -16.73
CA GLU A 97 11.80 -28.28 -17.46
C GLU A 97 10.34 -27.79 -17.39
N GLN A 98 9.37 -28.68 -17.56
CA GLN A 98 7.96 -28.38 -17.37
C GLN A 98 7.66 -27.89 -15.94
N ALA A 99 8.17 -28.60 -14.92
CA ALA A 99 7.94 -28.20 -13.53
C ALA A 99 8.54 -26.83 -13.21
N HIS A 100 9.72 -26.54 -13.76
CA HIS A 100 10.36 -25.24 -13.63
C HIS A 100 9.57 -24.12 -14.34
N ALA A 101 9.05 -24.37 -15.53
CA ALA A 101 8.18 -23.42 -16.24
C ALA A 101 6.90 -23.10 -15.44
N VAL A 102 6.29 -24.11 -14.81
CA VAL A 102 5.12 -23.92 -13.94
C VAL A 102 5.49 -23.09 -12.70
N GLU A 103 6.65 -23.31 -12.12
CA GLU A 103 7.13 -22.51 -10.98
C GLU A 103 7.35 -21.04 -11.36
N GLN A 104 7.97 -20.77 -12.52
CA GLN A 104 8.12 -19.41 -13.05
C GLN A 104 6.76 -18.73 -13.28
N LEU A 105 5.80 -19.46 -13.84
CA LEU A 105 4.44 -18.95 -14.03
C LEU A 105 3.77 -18.65 -12.69
N ALA A 106 3.98 -19.50 -11.68
CA ALA A 106 3.46 -19.28 -10.33
C ALA A 106 4.00 -17.96 -9.73
N TYR A 107 5.31 -17.71 -9.86
CA TYR A 107 5.90 -16.45 -9.41
C TYR A 107 5.34 -15.23 -10.15
N LEU A 108 5.19 -15.33 -11.47
CA LEU A 108 4.63 -14.23 -12.27
C LEU A 108 3.20 -13.90 -11.85
N LEU A 109 2.33 -14.91 -11.76
CA LEU A 109 0.94 -14.74 -11.36
C LEU A 109 0.84 -14.13 -9.96
N ALA A 110 1.56 -14.69 -8.99
CA ALA A 110 1.59 -14.17 -7.62
C ALA A 110 2.09 -12.72 -7.58
N GLY A 111 3.18 -12.42 -8.30
CA GLY A 111 3.74 -11.08 -8.40
C GLY A 111 2.75 -10.07 -8.96
N VAL A 112 2.04 -10.40 -10.04
CA VAL A 112 1.00 -9.55 -10.63
C VAL A 112 -0.20 -9.37 -9.69
N THR A 113 -0.68 -10.46 -9.08
CA THR A 113 -1.79 -10.44 -8.11
C THR A 113 -1.49 -9.56 -6.89
N ILE A 114 -0.24 -9.48 -6.45
CA ILE A 114 0.16 -8.61 -5.34
C ILE A 114 0.40 -7.17 -5.82
N THR A 115 1.21 -7.02 -6.86
CA THR A 115 1.79 -5.72 -7.23
C THR A 115 0.75 -4.76 -7.81
N LEU A 116 -0.16 -5.24 -8.67
CA LEU A 116 -1.20 -4.38 -9.28
C LEU A 116 -2.12 -3.72 -8.24
N PRO A 117 -2.80 -4.46 -7.34
CA PRO A 117 -3.69 -3.84 -6.36
C PRO A 117 -2.95 -3.01 -5.33
N VAL A 118 -1.70 -3.36 -4.99
CA VAL A 118 -0.87 -2.54 -4.09
C VAL A 118 -0.48 -1.23 -4.75
N LEU A 119 0.00 -1.24 -6.01
CA LEU A 119 0.30 -0.02 -6.76
C LEU A 119 -0.95 0.85 -6.90
N PHE A 120 -2.10 0.26 -7.21
CA PHE A 120 -3.35 1.01 -7.34
C PHE A 120 -3.77 1.67 -6.02
N ALA A 121 -3.69 0.94 -4.91
CA ALA A 121 -3.96 1.48 -3.58
C ALA A 121 -2.99 2.62 -3.23
N LEU A 122 -1.69 2.45 -3.51
CA LEU A 122 -0.68 3.48 -3.30
C LEU A 122 -0.95 4.71 -4.18
N LEU A 123 -1.26 4.55 -5.46
CA LEU A 123 -1.55 5.67 -6.37
C LEU A 123 -2.73 6.51 -5.92
N ILE A 124 -3.75 5.92 -5.30
CA ILE A 124 -4.89 6.66 -4.75
C ILE A 124 -4.55 7.31 -3.41
N TRP A 125 -3.79 6.61 -2.56
CA TRP A 125 -3.57 6.99 -1.17
C TRP A 125 -2.42 8.00 -0.99
N LEU A 126 -1.32 7.83 -1.73
CA LEU A 126 -0.13 8.69 -1.68
C LEU A 126 -0.43 10.17 -2.01
N PRO A 127 -1.17 10.53 -3.07
CA PRO A 127 -1.47 11.93 -3.35
C PRO A 127 -2.40 12.56 -2.30
N ARG A 128 -3.35 11.80 -1.73
CA ARG A 128 -4.16 12.29 -0.58
C ARG A 128 -3.28 12.61 0.62
N ARG A 129 -2.29 11.76 0.93
CA ARG A 129 -1.36 11.97 2.05
C ARG A 129 -0.37 13.10 1.80
N ILE A 130 0.20 13.18 0.60
CA ILE A 130 1.12 14.26 0.19
C ILE A 130 0.40 15.60 0.20
N ARG A 131 -0.84 15.67 -0.31
CA ARG A 131 -1.64 16.91 -0.32
C ARG A 131 -1.97 17.38 1.10
N PHE A 132 -2.22 16.46 2.02
CA PHE A 132 -2.42 16.78 3.45
C PHE A 132 -1.13 17.28 4.10
N SER A 133 -0.01 16.59 3.88
CA SER A 133 1.30 17.00 4.41
C SER A 133 1.71 18.36 3.87
N ARG A 134 1.54 18.64 2.57
CA ARG A 134 1.87 19.94 1.96
C ARG A 134 1.02 21.08 2.50
N ARG A 135 -0.28 20.86 2.76
CA ARG A 135 -1.15 21.87 3.38
C ARG A 135 -0.77 22.13 4.83
N ALA A 136 -0.42 21.09 5.58
CA ALA A 136 0.01 21.23 6.97
C ALA A 136 1.38 21.92 7.08
N THR A 137 2.33 21.63 6.19
CA THR A 137 3.66 22.26 6.18
C THR A 137 3.61 23.73 5.72
N ALA A 138 2.72 24.10 4.80
CA ALA A 138 2.56 25.49 4.38
C ALA A 138 2.01 26.37 5.52
N ALA A 139 1.12 25.82 6.36
CA ALA A 139 0.52 26.56 7.47
C ALA A 139 1.45 26.69 8.70
N GLN A 140 2.47 25.84 8.82
CA GLN A 140 3.47 25.92 9.91
C GLN A 140 4.52 27.02 9.71
N LYS A 141 4.65 27.60 8.51
CA LYS A 141 5.68 28.61 8.21
C LYS A 141 5.25 30.06 8.51
N PHE A 142 4.01 30.26 8.97
CA PHE A 142 3.39 31.57 9.22
C PHE A 142 2.76 31.65 10.62
N ILE A 143 3.43 31.08 11.63
CA ILE A 143 3.01 31.28 13.02
C ILE A 143 4.17 31.97 13.68
N ASP A 144 4.28 33.29 13.52
CA ASP A 144 5.07 34.10 14.45
C ASP A 144 4.67 35.58 14.52
N ASN A 145 3.60 36.07 13.87
CA ASN A 145 3.16 37.46 14.11
C ASN A 145 1.64 37.66 14.12
N ALA A 146 1.20 38.63 14.93
CA ALA A 146 -0.21 39.06 15.00
C ALA A 146 -0.79 39.52 13.64
N ALA A 147 0.09 39.88 12.68
CA ALA A 147 -0.26 40.16 11.29
C ALA A 147 -0.79 38.93 10.51
N ASP A 148 -0.59 37.71 11.02
CA ASP A 148 -1.04 36.47 10.39
C ASP A 148 -2.54 36.19 10.64
N LEU A 149 -3.13 36.74 11.71
CA LEU A 149 -4.54 36.49 12.06
C LEU A 149 -5.50 37.07 11.01
N ASP A 150 -5.21 38.28 10.54
CA ASP A 150 -5.95 38.91 9.44
C ASP A 150 -5.83 38.14 8.14
N LEU A 151 -4.65 37.58 7.85
CA LEU A 151 -4.44 36.75 6.67
C LEU A 151 -5.27 35.45 6.75
N PHE A 152 -5.34 34.83 7.92
CA PHE A 152 -6.19 33.66 8.16
C PHE A 152 -7.69 34.02 8.11
N ALA A 153 -8.09 35.18 8.63
CA ALA A 153 -9.46 35.67 8.53
C ALA A 153 -9.86 35.96 7.07
N LEU A 154 -9.00 36.61 6.29
CA LEU A 154 -9.18 36.82 4.84
C LEU A 154 -9.29 35.51 4.08
N ARG A 155 -8.43 34.55 4.40
CA ARG A 155 -8.44 33.23 3.79
C ARG A 155 -9.70 32.44 4.16
N ALA A 156 -10.20 32.61 5.39
CA ALA A 156 -11.47 32.06 5.83
C ALA A 156 -12.62 32.64 5.00
N MET A 157 -12.67 33.96 4.84
CA MET A 157 -13.69 34.62 4.01
C MET A 157 -13.63 34.20 2.53
N ALA A 158 -12.43 33.92 2.00
CA ALA A 158 -12.24 33.51 0.62
C ALA A 158 -12.55 32.03 0.33
N ASN A 159 -12.31 31.12 1.29
CA ASN A 159 -12.34 29.68 1.04
C ASN A 159 -13.36 28.90 1.87
N GLN A 160 -13.93 29.48 2.93
CA GLN A 160 -14.90 28.79 3.77
C GLN A 160 -16.32 28.95 3.22
N PRO A 161 -17.16 27.92 3.34
CA PRO A 161 -18.52 27.95 2.81
C PRO A 161 -19.39 28.98 3.56
N MET A 162 -20.24 29.69 2.81
CA MET A 162 -21.08 30.81 3.29
C MET A 162 -21.88 30.50 4.57
N HIS A 163 -22.42 29.29 4.70
CA HIS A 163 -23.21 28.88 5.88
C HIS A 163 -22.38 28.81 7.18
N LYS A 164 -21.05 28.72 7.12
CA LYS A 164 -20.18 28.76 8.30
C LYS A 164 -19.77 30.18 8.65
N LEU A 165 -19.58 31.04 7.66
CA LEU A 165 -19.28 32.46 7.85
C LEU A 165 -20.48 33.18 8.47
N ALA A 166 -21.70 32.90 7.99
CA ALA A 166 -22.95 33.46 8.51
C ALA A 166 -23.23 33.09 9.98
N LYS A 167 -22.64 32.00 10.49
CA LYS A 167 -22.73 31.63 11.92
C LYS A 167 -21.83 32.47 12.82
N ILE A 168 -20.81 33.13 12.25
CA ILE A 168 -19.85 33.97 12.99
C ILE A 168 -20.32 35.42 12.95
N SER A 169 -20.66 35.93 11.77
CA SER A 169 -21.21 37.28 11.60
C SER A 169 -22.18 37.29 10.42
N ASN A 170 -23.26 38.08 10.56
CA ASN A 170 -24.18 38.35 9.45
C ASN A 170 -23.54 39.21 8.35
N ASP A 171 -22.52 40.00 8.70
CA ASP A 171 -21.69 40.77 7.77
C ASP A 171 -20.19 40.67 8.15
N PRO A 172 -19.52 39.59 7.73
CA PRO A 172 -18.11 39.36 8.07
C PRO A 172 -17.16 40.38 7.42
N VAL A 173 -17.55 41.02 6.30
CA VAL A 173 -16.69 41.98 5.59
C VAL A 173 -16.66 43.32 6.32
N THR A 174 -17.81 43.79 6.79
CA THR A 174 -17.89 45.03 7.56
C THR A 174 -17.22 44.89 8.92
N ALA A 175 -17.44 43.76 9.61
CA ALA A 175 -16.81 43.47 10.90
C ALA A 175 -15.27 43.37 10.80
N TRP A 176 -14.76 42.83 9.69
CA TRP A 176 -13.33 42.81 9.41
C TRP A 176 -12.79 44.23 9.14
N ARG A 177 -13.47 45.04 8.32
CA ARG A 177 -13.05 46.43 8.05
C ARG A 177 -13.09 47.33 9.29
N SER A 178 -14.00 47.09 10.22
CA SER A 178 -14.07 47.84 11.47
C SER A 178 -13.02 47.42 12.50
N GLY A 179 -12.21 46.39 12.21
CA GLY A 179 -11.17 45.90 13.10
C GLY A 179 -11.71 45.15 14.32
N ASP A 180 -12.87 44.50 14.22
CA ASP A 180 -13.44 43.71 15.33
C ASP A 180 -12.55 42.49 15.61
N ALA A 181 -11.69 42.62 16.62
CA ALA A 181 -10.74 41.59 17.01
C ALA A 181 -11.41 40.25 17.37
N ALA A 182 -12.65 40.26 17.86
CA ALA A 182 -13.37 39.04 18.22
C ALA A 182 -13.86 38.28 16.98
N VAL A 183 -14.34 39.00 15.95
CA VAL A 183 -14.77 38.39 14.68
C VAL A 183 -13.57 37.90 13.88
N ILE A 184 -12.48 38.69 13.83
CA ILE A 184 -11.22 38.32 13.16
C ILE A 184 -10.64 37.04 13.77
N ALA A 185 -10.62 36.93 15.10
CA ALA A 185 -10.13 35.74 15.80
C ALA A 185 -10.99 34.50 15.51
N GLN A 186 -12.31 34.64 15.45
CA GLN A 186 -13.22 33.53 15.14
C GLN A 186 -13.11 33.07 13.67
N LEU A 187 -12.95 34.00 12.74
CA LEU A 187 -12.70 33.69 11.32
C LEU A 187 -11.35 32.97 11.14
N ALA A 188 -10.30 33.46 11.80
CA ALA A 188 -9.00 32.83 11.77
C ALA A 188 -9.03 31.42 12.40
N ASP A 189 -9.73 31.24 13.51
CA ASP A 189 -9.89 29.92 14.15
C ASP A 189 -10.67 28.93 13.27
N LEU A 190 -11.66 29.40 12.50
CA LEU A 190 -12.38 28.58 11.52
C LEU A 190 -11.41 28.02 10.45
N GLU A 191 -10.52 28.85 9.91
CA GLU A 191 -9.52 28.43 8.91
C GLU A 191 -8.41 27.57 9.53
N LEU A 192 -7.97 27.86 10.75
CA LEU A 192 -6.99 27.06 11.48
C LEU A 192 -7.51 25.66 11.79
N ARG A 193 -8.77 25.52 12.22
CA ARG A 193 -9.41 24.21 12.41
C ARG A 193 -9.53 23.43 11.10
N SER A 194 -9.80 24.12 9.99
CA SER A 194 -9.89 23.50 8.66
C SER A 194 -8.53 22.93 8.19
N THR A 195 -7.43 23.55 8.64
CA THR A 195 -6.05 23.16 8.33
C THR A 195 -5.40 22.26 9.39
N GLY A 196 -6.11 21.93 10.47
CA GLY A 196 -5.64 21.02 11.53
C GLY A 196 -4.73 21.68 12.58
N LEU A 197 -4.74 23.01 12.66
CA LEU A 197 -4.02 23.85 13.62
C LEU A 197 -4.98 24.40 14.68
N LYS A 198 -4.45 24.75 15.86
CA LYS A 198 -5.23 25.32 16.97
C LYS A 198 -4.83 26.78 17.14
N ALA A 199 -5.83 27.68 17.26
CA ALA A 199 -5.57 29.08 17.53
C ALA A 199 -4.76 29.27 18.84
N PRO A 200 -3.80 30.21 18.90
CA PRO A 200 -3.09 30.55 20.12
C PRO A 200 -4.07 30.95 21.23
N LYS A 201 -3.86 30.44 22.45
CA LYS A 201 -4.75 30.62 23.61
C LYS A 201 -4.91 32.08 24.07
N GLN A 202 -4.07 32.99 23.57
CA GLN A 202 -4.04 34.40 23.99
C GLN A 202 -5.15 35.28 23.37
N LEU A 203 -5.93 34.78 22.41
CA LEU A 203 -6.91 35.58 21.64
C LEU A 203 -8.36 35.09 21.79
N THR A 204 -8.66 34.29 22.82
CA THR A 204 -10.05 33.95 23.12
C THR A 204 -10.69 35.19 23.73
N PRO A 205 -11.70 35.82 23.12
CA PRO A 205 -12.41 36.93 23.76
C PRO A 205 -13.01 36.40 25.07
N PRO A 206 -13.05 37.18 26.16
CA PRO A 206 -13.83 36.81 27.32
C PRO A 206 -15.27 36.53 26.89
N PRO A 207 -15.98 35.60 27.56
CA PRO A 207 -17.40 35.39 27.32
C PRO A 207 -18.13 36.74 27.39
N PRO A 208 -19.16 36.96 26.56
CA PRO A 208 -19.92 38.21 26.60
C PRO A 208 -20.38 38.45 28.03
N THR A 209 -19.97 39.59 28.61
CA THR A 209 -20.45 40.01 29.92
C THR A 209 -21.93 40.34 29.75
N ASP A 210 -22.80 39.60 30.44
CA ASP A 210 -24.23 39.90 30.48
C ASP A 210 -24.41 41.34 31.01
N PRO A 211 -25.07 42.24 30.27
CA PRO A 211 -25.38 43.58 30.74
C PRO A 211 -26.66 43.51 31.57
N GLU A 212 -26.60 42.89 32.75
CA GLU A 212 -27.65 43.07 33.76
C GLU A 212 -27.09 42.70 35.12
N LEU A 213 -26.65 43.70 35.89
CA LEU A 213 -26.79 43.80 37.35
C LEU A 213 -26.36 45.23 37.75
N THR A 214 -27.10 46.22 37.26
CA THR A 214 -27.25 47.51 37.97
C THR A 214 -28.73 47.79 38.11
N GLN A 215 -29.28 47.29 39.23
CA GLN A 215 -30.23 48.03 40.05
C GLN A 215 -29.85 47.82 41.51
#